data_AF-A0AA35LUC7-F1
#
_entry.id   AF-A0AA35LUC7-F1
#
_cell.length_a   1.000
_cell.length_b   1.000
_cell.length_c   1.000
_cell.angle_alpha   90.00
_cell.angle_beta   90.00
_cell.angle_gamma   90.00
#
_symmetry.space_group_name_H-M   'P 1'
#
loop_
_entity.id
_entity.type
_entity.pdbx_description
1 polymer ?
#
loop_
_entity_poly.entity_id
_entity_poly.type
_entity_poly.pdbx_seq_one_letter_code
_entity_poly.pdbx_strand_id
1 'polypeptide(L)'
;MPYPFVLPTTSSFSFSSHFECETHPSLPLNASTYRGVAREALKKHKRLPPPEQIGHLSTVSSSLNSYIPYLLAIDAGLRDGRLPTGDVIHVKPKGTPTIKWRTTLSGDAVPGKERSRARINSIEHEIYFTLSSLGFTHVLASRTALQPLYATNSDFLGAQERTVAVSTAAKSLMEAASIYTYLATRTEGTSVNPPCFDIAPTTIRALAALAHAEATLLAVLKDDPYPAAVAQERNKNDKEWMFKPPEIPKVRAHLYARLCLAASEHAAKAASLAQPTGSGPTGKVESGLAKYIENFRRTSRAKACRFLGIDAELGGQTADGIGWLRAGLQELGVEVKDSKKGISLSRFKKEFSERREDRRVEKETGWGADAGRLEEIRVLEMLDEKWTKINDTMNTKVIPSINSLLAKIPSGRDIHTIARYHPPALDRDVLEAMRALPEGNDEFGPDLSSDDDVRSSSITPIGAFPGAAENYERSSTATSSHAYF
;
A
#
# COMPACT_ATOMS: atom_id res chain seq x y z
N MET A 1 -2.55 7.21 7.06
CA MET A 1 -1.18 7.05 6.52
C MET A 1 -1.17 5.81 5.63
N PRO A 2 -0.96 5.92 4.30
CA PRO A 2 -1.02 4.78 3.38
C PRO A 2 0.12 3.77 3.57
N TYR A 3 -0.12 2.50 3.22
CA TYR A 3 0.86 1.41 3.36
C TYR A 3 2.12 1.62 2.48
N PRO A 4 3.34 1.39 2.99
CA PRO A 4 4.58 1.52 2.22
C PRO A 4 4.83 0.30 1.32
N PHE A 5 4.09 0.18 0.22
CA PHE A 5 4.29 -0.91 -0.74
C PHE A 5 5.71 -0.92 -1.32
N VAL A 6 6.22 -2.12 -1.60
CA VAL A 6 7.46 -2.30 -2.37
C VAL A 6 7.08 -2.51 -3.83
N LEU A 7 7.68 -1.76 -4.74
CA LEU A 7 7.45 -1.96 -6.17
C LEU A 7 8.11 -3.27 -6.65
N PRO A 8 7.37 -4.15 -7.35
CA PRO A 8 7.94 -5.38 -7.88
C PRO A 8 8.90 -5.08 -9.03
N THR A 9 9.80 -6.02 -9.29
CA THR A 9 10.76 -5.94 -10.41
C THR A 9 10.56 -7.14 -11.33
N THR A 10 10.85 -6.98 -12.61
CA THR A 10 10.67 -8.04 -13.61
C THR A 10 11.98 -8.41 -14.31
N SER A 11 12.05 -9.62 -14.87
CA SER A 11 13.17 -10.08 -15.71
C SER A 11 13.17 -9.36 -17.07
N SER A 12 14.26 -9.49 -17.82
CA SER A 12 14.20 -9.22 -19.26
C SER A 12 13.21 -10.15 -19.95
N PHE A 13 12.60 -9.65 -21.02
CA PHE A 13 11.70 -10.37 -21.91
C PHE A 13 11.59 -9.55 -23.20
N SER A 14 11.62 -10.23 -24.35
CA SER A 14 11.40 -9.62 -25.65
C SER A 14 10.11 -10.18 -26.26
N PHE A 15 9.18 -9.31 -26.60
CA PHE A 15 7.96 -9.67 -27.31
C PHE A 15 8.24 -10.08 -28.75
N SER A 16 9.19 -9.44 -29.44
CA SER A 16 9.52 -9.77 -30.84
C SER A 16 10.02 -11.20 -31.06
N SER A 17 10.59 -11.83 -30.02
CA SER A 17 11.00 -13.25 -30.06
C SER A 17 9.86 -14.23 -29.79
N HIS A 18 8.75 -13.79 -29.18
CA HIS A 18 7.64 -14.67 -28.78
C HIS A 18 6.34 -14.36 -29.53
N PHE A 19 6.26 -13.23 -30.21
CA PHE A 19 5.07 -12.76 -30.92
C PHE A 19 5.45 -12.15 -32.27
N GLU A 20 4.54 -12.31 -33.22
CA GLU A 20 4.55 -11.63 -34.50
C GLU A 20 3.28 -10.84 -34.66
N CYS A 21 3.32 -9.72 -35.38
CA CYS A 21 2.12 -8.99 -35.73
C CYS A 21 2.10 -8.73 -37.24
N GLU A 22 1.14 -9.34 -37.94
CA GLU A 22 1.06 -9.25 -39.40
C GLU A 22 0.64 -7.85 -39.85
N THR A 23 -0.28 -7.24 -39.09
CA THR A 23 -0.81 -5.90 -39.39
C THR A 23 0.13 -4.77 -38.99
N HIS A 24 0.92 -4.97 -37.94
CA HIS A 24 1.78 -3.94 -37.35
C HIS A 24 3.13 -4.57 -36.95
N PRO A 25 4.01 -4.90 -37.92
CA PRO A 25 5.23 -5.68 -37.68
C PRO A 25 6.17 -5.11 -36.61
N SER A 26 6.16 -3.78 -36.43
CA SER A 26 6.98 -3.11 -35.41
C SER A 26 6.40 -3.13 -34.00
N LEU A 27 5.14 -3.56 -33.81
CA LEU A 27 4.47 -3.56 -32.50
C LEU A 27 5.19 -4.43 -31.44
N PRO A 28 5.56 -5.70 -31.71
CA PRO A 28 6.28 -6.50 -30.73
C PRO A 28 7.65 -5.91 -30.37
N LEU A 29 8.37 -5.31 -31.33
CA LEU A 29 9.66 -4.67 -31.05
C LEU A 29 9.49 -3.45 -30.14
N ASN A 30 8.53 -2.58 -30.46
CA ASN A 30 8.25 -1.40 -29.64
C ASN A 30 7.79 -1.80 -28.22
N ALA A 31 6.94 -2.82 -28.09
CA ALA A 31 6.56 -3.35 -26.80
C ALA A 31 7.78 -3.84 -25.98
N SER A 32 8.77 -4.50 -26.61
CA SER A 32 10.03 -4.87 -25.96
C SER A 32 10.80 -3.65 -25.47
N THR A 33 10.90 -2.60 -26.28
CA THR A 33 11.60 -1.35 -25.95
C THR A 33 10.98 -0.67 -24.74
N TYR A 34 9.67 -0.41 -24.77
CA TYR A 34 8.96 0.26 -23.67
C TYR A 34 8.93 -0.60 -22.40
N ARG A 35 8.85 -1.94 -22.53
CA ARG A 35 9.01 -2.85 -21.40
C ARG A 35 10.41 -2.73 -20.78
N GLY A 36 11.45 -2.61 -21.60
CA GLY A 36 12.83 -2.39 -21.15
C GLY A 36 12.95 -1.13 -20.31
N VAL A 37 12.38 -0.02 -20.78
CA VAL A 37 12.35 1.26 -20.05
C VAL A 37 11.62 1.13 -18.70
N ALA A 38 10.44 0.52 -18.69
CA ALA A 38 9.68 0.28 -17.46
C ALA A 38 10.44 -0.61 -16.46
N ARG A 39 11.08 -1.67 -16.95
CA ARG A 39 11.91 -2.56 -16.13
C ARG A 39 13.08 -1.82 -15.49
N GLU A 40 13.82 -1.02 -16.26
CA GLU A 40 14.95 -0.26 -15.73
C GLU A 40 14.52 0.82 -14.75
N ALA A 41 13.37 1.48 -14.97
CA ALA A 41 12.79 2.41 -14.00
C ALA A 41 12.47 1.72 -12.66
N LEU A 42 11.84 0.54 -12.69
CA LEU A 42 11.55 -0.25 -11.48
C LEU A 42 12.83 -0.73 -10.77
N LYS A 43 13.82 -1.22 -11.52
CA LYS A 43 15.11 -1.65 -10.97
C LYS A 43 15.87 -0.48 -10.34
N LYS A 44 15.91 0.66 -11.02
CA LYS A 44 16.55 1.88 -10.51
C LYS A 44 15.88 2.33 -9.23
N HIS A 45 14.55 2.43 -9.21
CA HIS A 45 13.80 2.77 -8.00
C HIS A 45 14.15 1.86 -6.81
N LYS A 46 14.18 0.54 -7.00
CA LYS A 46 14.58 -0.42 -5.95
C LYS A 46 16.00 -0.17 -5.41
N ARG A 47 16.93 0.25 -6.26
CA ARG A 47 18.35 0.47 -5.89
C ARG A 47 18.59 1.81 -5.20
N LEU A 48 17.72 2.79 -5.42
CA LEU A 48 17.85 4.11 -4.81
C LEU A 48 17.66 4.04 -3.29
N PRO A 49 18.38 4.85 -2.52
CA PRO A 49 18.11 5.00 -1.09
C PRO A 49 16.71 5.61 -0.88
N PRO A 50 16.05 5.35 0.27
CA PRO A 50 14.66 5.76 0.50
C PRO A 50 14.33 7.23 0.21
N PRO A 51 15.18 8.23 0.56
CA PRO A 51 14.87 9.63 0.25
C PRO A 51 14.85 9.94 -1.25
N GLU A 52 15.68 9.25 -2.04
CA GLU A 52 15.75 9.46 -3.50
C GLU A 52 14.65 8.71 -4.25
N GLN A 53 14.04 7.69 -3.63
CA GLN A 53 12.94 6.94 -4.22
C GLN A 53 11.73 7.82 -4.51
N ILE A 54 11.47 8.82 -3.66
CA ILE A 54 10.34 9.74 -3.78
C ILE A 54 10.39 10.52 -5.09
N GLY A 55 11.50 11.17 -5.38
CA GLY A 55 11.68 11.94 -6.61
C GLY A 55 11.62 11.07 -7.87
N HIS A 56 11.86 9.76 -7.73
CA HIS A 56 11.85 8.81 -8.84
C HIS A 56 10.47 8.18 -9.12
N LEU A 57 9.46 8.37 -8.26
CA LEU A 57 8.13 7.80 -8.45
C LEU A 57 7.44 8.30 -9.73
N SER A 58 7.64 9.57 -10.09
CA SER A 58 7.11 10.16 -11.33
C SER A 58 7.68 9.48 -12.58
N THR A 59 8.98 9.18 -12.57
CA THR A 59 9.65 8.42 -13.64
C THR A 59 9.06 7.02 -13.76
N VAL A 60 8.86 6.32 -12.65
CA VAL A 60 8.23 4.98 -12.68
C VAL A 60 6.81 5.05 -13.24
N SER A 61 6.00 6.01 -12.78
CA SER A 61 4.63 6.21 -13.27
C SER A 61 4.60 6.49 -14.77
N SER A 62 5.47 7.38 -15.26
CA SER A 62 5.57 7.72 -16.68
C SER A 62 5.98 6.52 -17.54
N SER A 63 7.00 5.76 -17.10
CA SER A 63 7.46 4.58 -17.84
C SER A 63 6.41 3.47 -17.89
N LEU A 64 5.66 3.25 -16.80
CA LEU A 64 4.56 2.28 -16.78
C LEU A 64 3.41 2.72 -17.71
N ASN A 65 2.99 3.99 -17.63
CA ASN A 65 1.95 4.54 -18.51
C ASN A 65 2.33 4.50 -19.99
N SER A 66 3.62 4.69 -20.31
CA SER A 66 4.12 4.57 -21.68
C SER A 66 4.12 3.13 -22.19
N TYR A 67 4.31 2.14 -21.31
CA TYR A 67 4.34 0.72 -21.67
C TYR A 67 2.95 0.07 -21.80
N ILE A 68 2.02 0.42 -20.90
CA ILE A 68 0.65 -0.13 -20.87
C ILE A 68 -0.06 -0.16 -22.24
N PRO A 69 -0.06 0.90 -23.07
CA PRO A 69 -0.81 0.89 -24.33
C PRO A 69 -0.28 -0.16 -25.32
N TYR A 70 1.04 -0.40 -25.37
CA TYR A 70 1.63 -1.45 -26.19
C TYR A 70 1.27 -2.85 -25.69
N LEU A 71 1.28 -3.04 -24.37
CA LEU A 71 0.92 -4.30 -23.75
C LEU A 71 -0.56 -4.66 -24.00
N LEU A 72 -1.46 -3.68 -23.89
CA LEU A 72 -2.88 -3.85 -24.17
C LEU A 72 -3.16 -4.07 -25.66
N ALA A 73 -2.38 -3.45 -26.55
CA ALA A 73 -2.52 -3.69 -27.99
C ALA A 73 -2.12 -5.12 -28.39
N ILE A 74 -1.06 -5.66 -27.79
CA ILE A 74 -0.68 -7.07 -27.98
C ILE A 74 -1.78 -8.01 -27.47
N ASP A 75 -2.30 -7.76 -26.26
CA ASP A 75 -3.38 -8.57 -25.71
C ASP A 75 -4.67 -8.52 -26.56
N ALA A 76 -5.06 -7.33 -27.03
CA ALA A 76 -6.21 -7.19 -27.92
C ALA A 76 -6.02 -7.99 -29.21
N GLY A 77 -4.84 -7.91 -29.83
CA GLY A 77 -4.56 -8.64 -31.06
C GLY A 77 -4.39 -10.15 -30.90
N LEU A 78 -4.11 -10.64 -29.69
CA LEU A 78 -4.12 -12.08 -29.36
C LEU A 78 -5.55 -12.63 -29.16
N ARG A 79 -6.52 -11.77 -28.88
CA ARG A 79 -7.93 -12.13 -28.64
C ARG A 79 -8.82 -11.86 -29.86
N ASP A 80 -8.23 -11.56 -31.02
CA ASP A 80 -8.92 -11.06 -32.21
C ASP A 80 -9.84 -9.86 -31.91
N GLY A 81 -9.45 -9.05 -30.94
CA GLY A 81 -10.17 -7.88 -30.47
C GLY A 81 -9.91 -6.64 -31.33
N ARG A 82 -10.80 -5.65 -31.21
CA ARG A 82 -10.59 -4.31 -31.75
C ARG A 82 -10.01 -3.40 -30.69
N LEU A 83 -9.07 -2.54 -31.09
CA LEU A 83 -8.63 -1.46 -30.23
C LEU A 83 -9.76 -0.44 -30.00
N PRO A 84 -9.68 0.40 -28.94
CA PRO A 84 -10.59 1.51 -28.75
C PRO A 84 -10.66 2.48 -29.94
N THR A 85 -9.58 2.58 -30.73
CA THR A 85 -9.49 3.38 -31.96
C THR A 85 -10.26 2.77 -33.14
N GLY A 86 -10.73 1.52 -33.01
CA GLY A 86 -11.39 0.76 -34.07
C GLY A 86 -10.45 -0.08 -34.94
N ASP A 87 -9.13 0.11 -34.80
CA ASP A 87 -8.10 -0.66 -35.50
C ASP A 87 -8.14 -2.14 -35.11
N VAL A 88 -7.92 -3.00 -36.11
CA VAL A 88 -7.79 -4.44 -35.92
C VAL A 88 -6.30 -4.78 -35.95
N ILE A 89 -5.83 -5.46 -34.90
CA ILE A 89 -4.47 -5.94 -34.79
C ILE A 89 -4.50 -7.45 -34.79
N HIS A 90 -3.66 -8.08 -35.59
CA HIS A 90 -3.50 -9.54 -35.60
C HIS A 90 -2.14 -9.92 -35.04
N VAL A 91 -2.11 -10.50 -33.85
CA VAL A 91 -0.89 -10.97 -33.19
C VAL A 91 -0.89 -12.50 -33.17
N LYS A 92 0.20 -13.11 -33.64
CA LYS A 92 0.41 -14.56 -33.62
C LYS A 92 1.51 -14.91 -32.60
N PRO A 93 1.25 -15.85 -31.67
CA PRO A 93 2.29 -16.34 -30.78
C PRO A 93 3.27 -17.24 -31.55
N LYS A 94 4.57 -17.00 -31.38
CA LYS A 94 5.68 -17.86 -31.86
C LYS A 94 6.04 -18.95 -30.84
N GLY A 95 5.75 -18.71 -29.56
CA GLY A 95 6.02 -19.64 -28.47
C GLY A 95 5.40 -19.17 -27.16
N THR A 96 5.50 -20.00 -26.12
CA THR A 96 4.96 -19.66 -24.80
C THR A 96 5.83 -18.59 -24.13
N PRO A 97 5.31 -17.39 -23.82
CA PRO A 97 6.09 -16.37 -23.14
C PRO A 97 6.52 -16.88 -21.77
N THR A 98 7.74 -16.60 -21.35
CA THR A 98 8.23 -16.94 -20.01
C THR A 98 8.78 -15.69 -19.34
N ILE A 99 7.98 -15.11 -18.44
CA ILE A 99 8.32 -13.86 -17.75
C ILE A 99 8.44 -14.14 -16.26
N LYS A 100 9.38 -13.48 -15.56
CA LYS A 100 9.56 -13.63 -14.11
C LYS A 100 9.36 -12.29 -13.41
N TRP A 101 8.39 -12.22 -12.50
CA TRP A 101 8.15 -11.08 -11.62
C TRP A 101 8.52 -11.41 -10.19
N ARG A 102 9.20 -10.49 -9.50
CA ARG A 102 9.46 -10.61 -8.06
C ARG A 102 8.19 -10.30 -7.28
N THR A 103 7.77 -11.22 -6.42
CA THR A 103 6.58 -11.03 -5.57
C THR A 103 6.89 -10.09 -4.41
N THR A 104 5.87 -9.34 -3.99
CA THR A 104 5.92 -8.28 -2.98
C THR A 104 4.81 -8.40 -1.95
N LEU A 105 3.77 -9.21 -2.23
CA LEU A 105 2.68 -9.49 -1.32
C LEU A 105 2.67 -10.95 -0.83
N SER A 106 3.36 -11.86 -1.51
CA SER A 106 3.57 -13.23 -1.04
C SER A 106 4.75 -13.34 -0.05
N GLY A 107 4.48 -13.95 1.11
CA GLY A 107 5.49 -14.37 2.08
C GLY A 107 6.15 -13.22 2.86
N ASP A 108 6.74 -13.55 4.00
CA ASP A 108 7.43 -12.56 4.85
C ASP A 108 8.80 -12.20 4.28
N ALA A 109 9.12 -10.90 4.33
CA ALA A 109 10.45 -10.42 3.98
C ALA A 109 11.46 -10.88 5.04
N VAL A 110 12.39 -11.75 4.65
CA VAL A 110 13.52 -12.16 5.50
C VAL A 110 14.68 -11.20 5.24
N PRO A 111 15.22 -10.51 6.26
CA PRO A 111 16.36 -9.62 6.09
C PRO A 111 17.54 -10.32 5.40
N GLY A 112 18.13 -9.66 4.39
CA GLY A 112 19.24 -10.21 3.61
C GLY A 112 18.86 -11.26 2.56
N LYS A 113 17.58 -11.66 2.48
CA LYS A 113 17.10 -12.60 1.47
C LYS A 113 16.14 -11.91 0.50
N GLU A 114 16.42 -12.03 -0.79
CA GLU A 114 15.50 -11.54 -1.81
C GLU A 114 14.22 -12.38 -1.87
N ARG A 115 13.10 -11.70 -2.17
CA ARG A 115 11.82 -12.35 -2.40
C ARG A 115 11.85 -13.20 -3.66
N SER A 116 11.06 -14.27 -3.66
CA SER A 116 10.95 -15.21 -4.77
C SER A 116 10.38 -14.53 -6.02
N ARG A 117 10.69 -15.12 -7.18
CA ARG A 117 10.09 -14.70 -8.46
C ARG A 117 8.99 -15.67 -8.85
N ALA A 118 7.80 -15.15 -9.13
CA ALA A 118 6.74 -15.90 -9.80
C ALA A 118 7.05 -15.96 -11.30
N ARG A 119 6.94 -17.16 -11.87
CA ARG A 119 7.00 -17.35 -13.33
C ARG A 119 5.59 -17.21 -13.87
N ILE A 120 5.41 -16.36 -14.88
CA ILE A 120 4.15 -16.16 -15.58
C ILE A 120 4.32 -16.49 -17.06
N ASN A 121 3.29 -17.13 -17.63
CA ASN A 121 3.31 -17.61 -19.00
C ASN A 121 2.18 -17.02 -19.85
N SER A 122 1.63 -15.88 -19.44
CA SER A 122 0.49 -15.22 -20.08
C SER A 122 0.70 -13.71 -20.08
N ILE A 123 0.29 -13.06 -21.18
CA ILE A 123 0.24 -11.60 -21.29
C ILE A 123 -0.75 -11.01 -20.30
N GLU A 124 -1.80 -11.76 -19.95
CA GLU A 124 -2.78 -11.30 -18.98
C GLU A 124 -2.16 -11.11 -17.58
N HIS A 125 -1.29 -12.03 -17.17
CA HIS A 125 -0.55 -11.89 -15.92
C HIS A 125 0.47 -10.75 -15.96
N GLU A 126 1.06 -10.46 -17.14
CA GLU A 126 1.95 -9.30 -17.32
C GLU A 126 1.15 -8.00 -17.13
N ILE A 127 -0.08 -7.93 -17.66
CA ILE A 127 -1.00 -6.80 -17.44
C ILE A 127 -1.31 -6.65 -15.95
N TYR A 128 -1.58 -7.76 -15.24
CA TYR A 128 -1.90 -7.74 -13.81
C TYR A 128 -0.74 -7.20 -12.97
N PHE A 129 0.48 -7.66 -13.21
CA PHE A 129 1.66 -7.13 -12.53
C PHE A 129 1.93 -5.67 -12.89
N THR A 130 1.82 -5.29 -14.16
CA THR A 130 2.11 -3.93 -14.63
C THR A 130 1.13 -2.93 -14.04
N LEU A 131 -0.17 -3.20 -14.11
CA LEU A 131 -1.20 -2.33 -13.53
C LEU A 131 -1.17 -2.32 -12.00
N SER A 132 -0.86 -3.45 -11.36
CA SER A 132 -0.69 -3.46 -9.89
C SER A 132 0.51 -2.63 -9.46
N SER A 133 1.60 -2.62 -10.25
CA SER A 133 2.76 -1.76 -10.01
C SER A 133 2.42 -0.28 -10.16
N LEU A 134 1.57 0.07 -11.13
CA LEU A 134 1.05 1.43 -11.27
C LEU A 134 0.18 1.82 -10.07
N GLY A 135 -0.72 0.93 -9.63
CA GLY A 135 -1.52 1.11 -8.42
C GLY A 135 -0.66 1.37 -7.17
N PHE A 136 0.38 0.56 -6.95
CA PHE A 136 1.34 0.79 -5.85
C PHE A 136 2.04 2.14 -5.98
N THR A 137 2.43 2.53 -7.19
CA THR A 137 3.08 3.84 -7.44
C THR A 137 2.17 4.99 -7.02
N HIS A 138 0.86 4.90 -7.27
CA HIS A 138 -0.12 5.90 -6.82
C HIS A 138 -0.31 5.91 -5.30
N VAL A 139 -0.33 4.75 -4.63
CA VAL A 139 -0.37 4.69 -3.17
C VAL A 139 0.89 5.32 -2.56
N LEU A 140 2.06 5.06 -3.13
CA LEU A 140 3.32 5.66 -2.71
C LEU A 140 3.35 7.17 -2.98
N ALA A 141 2.80 7.64 -4.10
CA ALA A 141 2.68 9.08 -4.37
C ALA A 141 1.74 9.77 -3.36
N SER A 142 0.63 9.12 -2.98
CA SER A 142 -0.25 9.62 -1.92
C SER A 142 0.51 9.75 -0.59
N ARG A 143 1.30 8.73 -0.26
CA ARG A 143 2.12 8.72 0.93
C ARG A 143 3.15 9.85 0.93
N THR A 144 3.89 10.06 -0.16
CA THR A 144 4.79 11.21 -0.33
C THR A 144 4.07 12.53 -0.08
N ALA A 145 2.89 12.72 -0.68
CA ALA A 145 2.13 13.96 -0.50
C ALA A 145 1.71 14.21 0.96
N LEU A 146 1.51 13.16 1.76
CA LEU A 146 1.11 13.26 3.17
C LEU A 146 2.29 13.36 4.13
N GLN A 147 3.51 12.95 3.73
CA GLN A 147 4.69 12.91 4.60
C GLN A 147 4.94 14.24 5.35
N PRO A 148 4.84 15.41 4.69
CA PRO A 148 5.08 16.69 5.36
C PRO A 148 4.10 16.99 6.51
N LEU A 149 2.90 16.41 6.52
CA LEU A 149 1.90 16.61 7.58
C LEU A 149 2.29 16.00 8.92
N TYR A 150 3.21 15.04 8.89
CA TYR A 150 3.61 14.23 10.03
C TYR A 150 5.04 14.55 10.52
N ALA A 151 5.77 15.40 9.81
CA ALA A 151 7.11 15.82 10.21
C ALA A 151 7.02 16.77 11.42
N THR A 152 7.74 16.44 12.50
CA THR A 152 7.71 17.20 13.77
C THR A 152 8.92 18.13 13.96
N ASN A 153 9.90 18.07 13.06
CA ASN A 153 11.14 18.87 13.14
C ASN A 153 11.22 19.98 12.09
N SER A 154 10.24 20.07 11.20
CA SER A 154 10.11 21.13 10.21
C SER A 154 9.17 22.23 10.68
N ASP A 155 9.11 23.33 9.93
CA ASP A 155 8.09 24.34 10.13
C ASP A 155 6.69 23.73 10.01
N PHE A 156 5.76 24.21 10.84
CA PHE A 156 4.39 23.73 10.85
C PHE A 156 3.67 24.19 9.57
N LEU A 157 3.07 23.24 8.84
CA LEU A 157 2.37 23.54 7.59
C LEU A 157 1.06 24.26 7.84
N GLY A 158 0.84 25.35 7.09
CA GLY A 158 -0.39 26.12 7.16
C GLY A 158 -1.62 25.37 6.61
N ALA A 159 -2.82 25.81 6.96
CA ALA A 159 -4.07 25.15 6.58
C ALA A 159 -4.23 24.93 5.06
N GLN A 160 -3.77 25.88 4.24
CA GLN A 160 -3.83 25.78 2.78
C GLN A 160 -2.92 24.68 2.24
N GLU A 161 -1.67 24.62 2.71
CA GLU A 161 -0.69 23.61 2.30
C GLU A 161 -1.14 22.21 2.73
N ARG A 162 -1.70 22.10 3.95
CA ARG A 162 -2.31 20.86 4.43
C ARG A 162 -3.45 20.39 3.54
N THR A 163 -4.31 21.31 3.12
CA THR A 163 -5.42 21.02 2.20
C THR A 163 -4.92 20.53 0.84
N VAL A 164 -3.87 21.15 0.31
CA VAL A 164 -3.23 20.74 -0.97
C VAL A 164 -2.62 19.34 -0.85
N ALA A 165 -1.88 19.08 0.23
CA ALA A 165 -1.29 17.77 0.52
C ALA A 165 -2.35 16.66 0.59
N VAL A 166 -3.41 16.87 1.38
CA VAL A 166 -4.51 15.90 1.52
C VAL A 166 -5.26 15.70 0.20
N SER A 167 -5.53 16.77 -0.55
CA SER A 167 -6.24 16.68 -1.84
C SER A 167 -5.42 15.93 -2.89
N THR A 168 -4.11 16.19 -2.96
CA THR A 168 -3.17 15.49 -3.85
C THR A 168 -3.10 14.01 -3.50
N ALA A 169 -3.03 13.69 -2.21
CA ALA A 169 -3.03 12.33 -1.72
C ALA A 169 -4.32 11.58 -2.03
N ALA A 170 -5.48 12.23 -1.83
CA ALA A 170 -6.79 11.66 -2.14
C ALA A 170 -6.93 11.35 -3.63
N LYS A 171 -6.48 12.26 -4.51
CA LYS A 171 -6.49 12.03 -5.97
C LYS A 171 -5.70 10.78 -6.34
N SER A 172 -4.50 10.62 -5.80
CA SER A 172 -3.65 9.45 -6.08
C SER A 172 -4.28 8.15 -5.58
N LEU A 173 -4.89 8.12 -4.38
CA LEU A 173 -5.57 6.91 -3.90
C LEU A 173 -6.82 6.56 -4.69
N MET A 174 -7.58 7.55 -5.14
CA MET A 174 -8.74 7.33 -6.02
C MET A 174 -8.31 6.75 -7.36
N GLU A 175 -7.17 7.21 -7.91
CA GLU A 175 -6.58 6.62 -9.11
C GLU A 175 -6.19 5.16 -8.87
N ALA A 176 -5.50 4.85 -7.78
CA ALA A 176 -5.17 3.47 -7.41
C ALA A 176 -6.42 2.59 -7.26
N ALA A 177 -7.45 3.09 -6.57
CA ALA A 177 -8.72 2.38 -6.41
C ALA A 177 -9.40 2.10 -7.76
N SER A 178 -9.35 3.06 -8.70
CA SER A 178 -9.90 2.89 -10.05
C SER A 178 -9.15 1.82 -10.86
N ILE A 179 -7.81 1.82 -10.80
CA ILE A 179 -6.95 0.84 -11.48
C ILE A 179 -7.21 -0.56 -10.94
N TYR A 180 -7.22 -0.74 -9.62
CA TYR A 180 -7.50 -2.06 -9.02
C TYR A 180 -8.94 -2.52 -9.26
N THR A 181 -9.91 -1.61 -9.31
CA THR A 181 -11.30 -1.96 -9.65
C THR A 181 -11.39 -2.46 -11.09
N TYR A 182 -10.77 -1.75 -12.04
CA TYR A 182 -10.65 -2.22 -13.43
C TYR A 182 -9.96 -3.59 -13.49
N LEU A 183 -8.86 -3.75 -12.78
CA LEU A 183 -8.11 -5.01 -12.76
C LEU A 183 -8.93 -6.17 -12.19
N ALA A 184 -9.66 -5.94 -11.10
CA ALA A 184 -10.55 -6.94 -10.50
C ALA A 184 -11.62 -7.41 -11.50
N THR A 185 -12.28 -6.47 -12.18
CA THR A 185 -13.29 -6.81 -13.20
C THR A 185 -12.70 -7.62 -14.35
N ARG A 186 -11.45 -7.34 -14.73
CA ARG A 186 -10.74 -8.10 -15.77
C ARG A 186 -10.39 -9.52 -15.31
N THR A 187 -9.97 -9.67 -14.05
CA THR A 187 -9.62 -10.98 -13.48
C THR A 187 -10.81 -11.91 -13.33
N GLU A 188 -12.00 -11.37 -13.05
CA GLU A 188 -13.24 -12.15 -12.90
C GLU A 188 -13.74 -12.74 -14.22
N GLY A 189 -13.38 -12.14 -15.35
CA GLY A 189 -13.68 -12.68 -16.69
C GLY A 189 -12.72 -13.78 -17.16
N THR A 190 -11.71 -14.15 -16.36
CA THR A 190 -10.62 -15.04 -16.79
C THR A 190 -10.58 -16.32 -15.95
N SER A 191 -10.52 -17.48 -16.59
CA SER A 191 -10.48 -18.80 -15.92
C SER A 191 -9.08 -19.29 -15.54
N VAL A 192 -8.05 -18.50 -15.81
CA VAL A 192 -6.64 -18.87 -15.55
C VAL A 192 -6.30 -18.66 -14.08
N ASN A 193 -5.84 -19.73 -13.43
CA ASN A 193 -5.38 -19.64 -12.05
C ASN A 193 -4.11 -18.77 -11.94
N PRO A 194 -4.09 -17.81 -11.00
CA PRO A 194 -2.94 -16.94 -10.81
C PRO A 194 -1.75 -17.75 -10.25
N PRO A 195 -0.52 -17.54 -10.75
CA PRO A 195 0.68 -18.25 -10.31
C PRO A 195 1.17 -17.83 -8.92
N CYS A 196 0.67 -16.72 -8.37
CA CYS A 196 1.03 -16.22 -7.05
C CYS A 196 -0.05 -15.31 -6.46
N PHE A 197 0.03 -15.07 -5.15
CA PHE A 197 -0.91 -14.23 -4.42
C PHE A 197 -0.97 -12.78 -4.91
N ASP A 198 0.16 -12.19 -5.34
CA ASP A 198 0.24 -10.79 -5.79
C ASP A 198 -0.76 -10.40 -6.88
N ILE A 199 -1.12 -11.34 -7.75
CA ILE A 199 -2.03 -11.12 -8.88
C ILE A 199 -3.30 -11.98 -8.79
N ALA A 200 -3.61 -12.51 -7.60
CA ALA A 200 -4.84 -13.24 -7.40
C ALA A 200 -6.05 -12.30 -7.43
N PRO A 201 -7.20 -12.73 -7.99
CA PRO A 201 -8.40 -11.90 -8.08
C PRO A 201 -8.84 -11.33 -6.72
N THR A 202 -8.80 -12.15 -5.67
CA THR A 202 -9.13 -11.75 -4.30
C THR A 202 -8.16 -10.70 -3.76
N THR A 203 -6.86 -10.83 -4.02
CA THR A 203 -5.85 -9.84 -3.64
C THR A 203 -6.08 -8.52 -4.34
N ILE A 204 -6.30 -8.54 -5.65
CA ILE A 204 -6.54 -7.33 -6.45
C ILE A 204 -7.81 -6.62 -5.94
N ARG A 205 -8.87 -7.38 -5.63
CA ARG A 205 -10.09 -6.84 -5.04
C ARG A 205 -9.88 -6.31 -3.62
N ALA A 206 -9.01 -6.94 -2.83
CA ALA A 206 -8.63 -6.44 -1.51
C ALA A 206 -7.89 -5.10 -1.60
N LEU A 207 -6.96 -4.97 -2.55
CA LEU A 207 -6.23 -3.72 -2.80
C LEU A 207 -7.15 -2.59 -3.28
N ALA A 208 -8.15 -2.90 -4.11
CA ALA A 208 -9.19 -1.93 -4.50
C ALA A 208 -9.97 -1.42 -3.28
N ALA A 209 -10.41 -2.33 -2.41
CA ALA A 209 -11.15 -1.98 -1.19
C ALA A 209 -10.27 -1.20 -0.21
N LEU A 210 -8.99 -1.54 -0.08
CA LEU A 210 -8.05 -0.84 0.78
C LEU A 210 -7.79 0.59 0.30
N ALA A 211 -7.49 0.79 -0.99
CA ALA A 211 -7.27 2.12 -1.55
C ALA A 211 -8.51 3.01 -1.40
N HIS A 212 -9.71 2.42 -1.56
CA HIS A 212 -10.97 3.13 -1.31
C HIS A 212 -11.14 3.50 0.17
N ALA A 213 -10.84 2.59 1.10
CA ALA A 213 -10.88 2.84 2.53
C ALA A 213 -9.97 4.01 2.94
N GLU A 214 -8.73 4.02 2.43
CA GLU A 214 -7.75 5.08 2.66
C GLU A 214 -8.22 6.43 2.09
N ALA A 215 -8.75 6.45 0.86
CA ALA A 215 -9.29 7.66 0.24
C ALA A 215 -10.49 8.24 1.01
N THR A 216 -11.38 7.38 1.52
CA THR A 216 -12.53 7.78 2.34
C THR A 216 -12.07 8.43 3.65
N LEU A 217 -11.02 7.89 4.28
CA LEU A 217 -10.49 8.48 5.51
C LEU A 217 -9.78 9.82 5.28
N LEU A 218 -9.15 10.03 4.13
CA LEU A 218 -8.55 11.32 3.78
C LEU A 218 -9.60 12.44 3.61
N ALA A 219 -10.82 12.10 3.17
CA ALA A 219 -11.90 13.08 3.10
C ALA A 219 -12.26 13.65 4.49
N VAL A 220 -12.08 12.85 5.55
CA VAL A 220 -12.22 13.31 6.94
C VAL A 220 -11.00 14.11 7.38
N LEU A 221 -9.79 13.61 7.11
CA LEU A 221 -8.54 14.26 7.52
C LEU A 221 -8.41 15.70 7.03
N LYS A 222 -8.96 16.00 5.85
CA LYS A 222 -8.96 17.34 5.25
C LYS A 222 -9.48 18.42 6.20
N ASP A 223 -10.57 18.12 6.91
CA ASP A 223 -11.28 19.06 7.77
C ASP A 223 -11.18 18.66 9.26
N ASP A 224 -10.25 17.77 9.60
CA ASP A 224 -10.03 17.26 10.95
C ASP A 224 -8.90 18.04 11.66
N PRO A 225 -9.22 18.92 12.62
CA PRO A 225 -8.22 19.78 13.25
C PRO A 225 -7.41 19.07 14.35
N TYR A 226 -7.90 17.95 14.88
CA TYR A 226 -7.32 17.35 16.09
C TYR A 226 -5.94 16.71 15.88
N PRO A 227 -5.67 15.99 14.77
CA PRO A 227 -4.32 15.52 14.46
C PRO A 227 -3.31 16.66 14.37
N ALA A 228 -3.70 17.78 13.76
CA ALA A 228 -2.86 18.97 13.63
C ALA A 228 -2.54 19.57 15.01
N ALA A 229 -3.55 19.70 15.88
CA ALA A 229 -3.37 20.22 17.23
C ALA A 229 -2.38 19.37 18.07
N VAL A 230 -2.51 18.05 18.01
CA VAL A 230 -1.58 17.14 18.73
C VAL A 230 -0.18 17.17 18.12
N ALA A 231 -0.05 17.31 16.79
CA ALA A 231 1.26 17.44 16.14
C ALA A 231 1.94 18.78 16.51
N GLN A 232 1.16 19.86 16.54
CA GLN A 232 1.61 21.21 16.88
C GLN A 232 2.14 21.27 18.33
N GLU A 233 1.41 20.69 19.29
CA GLU A 233 1.83 20.60 20.70
C GLU A 233 3.20 19.90 20.88
N ARG A 234 3.55 18.99 19.97
CA ARG A 234 4.82 18.25 19.98
C ARG A 234 5.94 18.95 19.23
N ASN A 235 5.63 19.94 18.38
CA ASN A 235 6.61 20.64 17.58
C ASN A 235 7.35 21.66 18.45
N LYS A 236 8.63 21.37 18.74
CA LYS A 236 9.47 22.26 19.57
C LYS A 236 9.75 23.62 18.92
N ASN A 237 9.60 23.70 17.59
CA ASN A 237 9.82 24.91 16.83
C ASN A 237 8.57 25.79 16.78
N ASP A 238 7.40 25.24 17.13
CA ASP A 238 6.18 26.03 17.13
C ASP A 238 6.09 26.95 18.36
N LYS A 239 5.93 28.24 18.09
CA LYS A 239 5.82 29.31 19.07
C LYS A 239 4.48 30.06 18.96
N GLU A 240 3.57 29.62 18.10
CA GLU A 240 2.29 30.31 17.85
C GLU A 240 1.44 30.40 19.13
N TRP A 241 1.49 29.38 19.97
CA TRP A 241 0.81 29.34 21.27
C TRP A 241 1.23 30.49 22.21
N MET A 242 2.43 31.07 22.02
CA MET A 242 2.90 32.22 22.80
C MET A 242 2.15 33.51 22.45
N PHE A 243 1.52 33.57 21.28
CA PHE A 243 0.82 34.74 20.77
C PHE A 243 -0.70 34.58 20.81
N LYS A 244 -1.22 33.37 20.55
CA LYS A 244 -2.66 33.07 20.58
C LYS A 244 -2.91 31.65 21.10
N PRO A 245 -3.93 31.41 21.95
CA PRO A 245 -4.33 30.05 22.31
C PRO A 245 -4.79 29.27 21.07
N PRO A 246 -4.46 27.97 20.94
CA PRO A 246 -4.92 27.15 19.83
C PRO A 246 -6.46 27.07 19.79
N GLU A 247 -7.06 27.51 18.68
CA GLU A 247 -8.50 27.38 18.43
C GLU A 247 -8.77 26.16 17.56
N ILE A 248 -9.54 25.20 18.08
CA ILE A 248 -9.97 24.02 17.34
C ILE A 248 -11.33 24.34 16.69
N PRO A 249 -11.42 24.43 15.35
CA PRO A 249 -12.68 24.72 14.68
C PRO A 249 -13.72 23.61 14.91
N LYS A 250 -15.01 23.99 14.92
CA LYS A 250 -16.11 23.03 14.98
C LYS A 250 -16.16 22.22 13.69
N VAL A 251 -16.44 20.92 13.84
CA VAL A 251 -16.50 19.98 12.72
C VAL A 251 -17.90 19.40 12.58
N ARG A 252 -18.18 18.83 11.39
CA ARG A 252 -19.40 18.03 11.13
C ARG A 252 -19.24 16.64 11.76
N ALA A 253 -19.16 16.60 13.08
CA ALA A 253 -18.72 15.44 13.86
C ALA A 253 -19.50 14.17 13.52
N HIS A 254 -20.83 14.20 13.56
CA HIS A 254 -21.65 13.04 13.19
C HIS A 254 -21.41 12.53 11.75
N LEU A 255 -21.25 13.43 10.77
CA LEU A 255 -20.94 13.03 9.40
C LEU A 255 -19.58 12.34 9.33
N TYR A 256 -18.56 12.91 9.96
CA TYR A 256 -17.20 12.34 9.96
C TYR A 256 -17.16 10.99 10.66
N ALA A 257 -17.93 10.79 11.73
CA ALA A 257 -18.08 9.48 12.35
C ALA A 257 -18.57 8.42 11.34
N ARG A 258 -19.60 8.75 10.54
CA ARG A 258 -20.14 7.84 9.52
C ARG A 258 -19.17 7.58 8.36
N LEU A 259 -18.40 8.59 7.94
CA LEU A 259 -17.35 8.39 6.93
C LEU A 259 -16.23 7.47 7.45
N CYS A 260 -15.81 7.65 8.71
CA CYS A 260 -14.83 6.78 9.36
C CYS A 260 -15.33 5.33 9.50
N LEU A 261 -16.63 5.14 9.74
CA LEU A 261 -17.24 3.79 9.76
C LEU A 261 -17.26 3.15 8.38
N ALA A 262 -17.61 3.90 7.32
CA ALA A 262 -17.51 3.40 5.95
C ALA A 262 -16.07 2.99 5.58
N ALA A 263 -15.07 3.81 5.96
CA ALA A 263 -13.66 3.44 5.79
C ALA A 263 -13.31 2.14 6.53
N SER A 264 -13.83 1.94 7.75
CA SER A 264 -13.65 0.69 8.51
C SER A 264 -14.31 -0.50 7.81
N GLU A 265 -15.51 -0.35 7.24
CA GLU A 265 -16.22 -1.39 6.49
C GLU A 265 -15.47 -1.81 5.22
N HIS A 266 -14.95 -0.84 4.44
CA HIS A 266 -14.09 -1.15 3.28
C HIS A 266 -12.80 -1.86 3.68
N ALA A 267 -12.17 -1.46 4.79
CA ALA A 267 -10.99 -2.13 5.31
C ALA A 267 -11.30 -3.55 5.81
N ALA A 268 -12.47 -3.78 6.42
CA ALA A 268 -12.94 -5.11 6.80
C ALA A 268 -13.12 -6.01 5.56
N LYS A 269 -13.70 -5.46 4.48
CA LYS A 269 -13.80 -6.15 3.19
C LYS A 269 -12.43 -6.49 2.61
N ALA A 270 -11.48 -5.55 2.68
CA ALA A 270 -10.09 -5.81 2.27
C ALA A 270 -9.47 -6.95 3.10
N ALA A 271 -9.65 -6.95 4.42
CA ALA A 271 -9.13 -7.98 5.31
C ALA A 271 -9.71 -9.37 5.04
N SER A 272 -11.00 -9.48 4.72
CA SER A 272 -11.64 -10.75 4.38
C SER A 272 -11.17 -11.30 3.03
N LEU A 273 -10.90 -10.42 2.07
CA LEU A 273 -10.42 -10.79 0.73
C LEU A 273 -8.93 -11.13 0.70
N ALA A 274 -8.15 -10.51 1.59
CA ALA A 274 -6.73 -10.78 1.79
C ALA A 274 -6.48 -12.01 2.69
N GLN A 275 -7.43 -12.93 2.86
CA GLN A 275 -7.17 -14.17 3.58
C GLN A 275 -6.50 -15.21 2.68
N PRO A 276 -5.59 -16.04 3.21
CA PRO A 276 -4.99 -17.14 2.45
C PRO A 276 -6.08 -18.13 2.01
N THR A 277 -6.23 -18.35 0.71
CA THR A 277 -7.17 -19.35 0.18
C THR A 277 -6.55 -20.75 0.03
N GLY A 278 -5.31 -20.95 0.50
CA GLY A 278 -4.61 -22.23 0.43
C GLY A 278 -3.48 -22.39 1.46
N SER A 279 -3.09 -23.63 1.72
CA SER A 279 -2.12 -24.05 2.73
C SER A 279 -0.63 -23.93 2.32
N GLY A 280 -0.34 -23.40 1.13
CA GLY A 280 1.02 -23.25 0.60
C GLY A 280 1.73 -21.95 1.00
N PRO A 281 3.08 -21.91 1.05
CA PRO A 281 3.88 -20.71 1.36
C PRO A 281 3.72 -19.57 0.33
N THR A 282 3.23 -19.88 -0.87
CA THR A 282 2.91 -18.89 -1.92
C THR A 282 1.53 -18.24 -1.77
N GLY A 283 0.69 -18.74 -0.86
CA GLY A 283 -0.68 -18.27 -0.62
C GLY A 283 -0.85 -17.38 0.60
N LYS A 284 0.20 -17.18 1.42
CA LYS A 284 0.14 -16.32 2.61
C LYS A 284 0.46 -14.88 2.26
N VAL A 285 -0.40 -13.98 2.73
CA VAL A 285 -0.20 -12.53 2.65
C VAL A 285 0.98 -12.14 3.53
N GLU A 286 1.77 -11.18 3.06
CA GLU A 286 2.80 -10.51 3.83
C GLU A 286 2.21 -10.01 5.16
N SER A 287 2.82 -10.43 6.28
CA SER A 287 2.25 -10.21 7.62
C SER A 287 2.12 -8.73 7.97
N GLY A 288 3.00 -7.87 7.45
CA GLY A 288 2.93 -6.42 7.59
C GLY A 288 1.65 -5.83 6.99
N LEU A 289 1.27 -6.24 5.78
CA LEU A 289 0.06 -5.76 5.09
C LEU A 289 -1.20 -6.24 5.80
N ALA A 290 -1.26 -7.52 6.19
CA ALA A 290 -2.41 -8.05 6.94
C ALA A 290 -2.60 -7.29 8.26
N LYS A 291 -1.51 -7.04 8.99
CA LYS A 291 -1.53 -6.24 10.22
C LYS A 291 -1.91 -4.79 9.96
N TYR A 292 -1.43 -4.19 8.87
CA TYR A 292 -1.76 -2.83 8.49
C TYR A 292 -3.26 -2.68 8.22
N ILE A 293 -3.86 -3.58 7.41
CA ILE A 293 -5.29 -3.53 7.08
C ILE A 293 -6.14 -3.61 8.36
N GLU A 294 -5.78 -4.50 9.28
CA GLU A 294 -6.50 -4.64 10.55
C GLU A 294 -6.31 -3.41 11.46
N ASN A 295 -5.08 -2.87 11.55
CA ASN A 295 -4.85 -1.61 12.28
C ASN A 295 -5.63 -0.45 11.65
N PHE A 296 -5.71 -0.38 10.32
CA PHE A 296 -6.45 0.65 9.61
C PHE A 296 -7.95 0.55 9.90
N ARG A 297 -8.51 -0.67 9.88
CA ARG A 297 -9.90 -0.96 10.23
C ARG A 297 -10.23 -0.46 11.64
N ARG A 298 -9.39 -0.81 12.63
CA ARG A 298 -9.53 -0.42 14.04
C ARG A 298 -9.37 1.08 14.24
N THR A 299 -8.38 1.68 13.58
CA THR A 299 -8.11 3.13 13.64
C THR A 299 -9.26 3.94 13.06
N SER A 300 -9.82 3.50 11.94
CA SER A 300 -11.01 4.12 11.35
C SER A 300 -12.21 4.06 12.30
N ARG A 301 -12.43 2.90 12.95
CA ARG A 301 -13.51 2.75 13.94
C ARG A 301 -13.28 3.59 15.21
N ALA A 302 -12.04 3.69 15.68
CA ALA A 302 -11.68 4.54 16.81
C ALA A 302 -11.88 6.04 16.49
N LYS A 303 -11.52 6.49 15.29
CA LYS A 303 -11.84 7.84 14.79
C LYS A 303 -13.34 8.10 14.77
N ALA A 304 -14.14 7.10 14.40
CA ALA A 304 -15.59 7.22 14.46
C ALA A 304 -16.09 7.43 15.89
N CYS A 305 -15.58 6.65 16.86
CA CYS A 305 -15.87 6.84 18.27
C CYS A 305 -15.48 8.25 18.73
N ARG A 306 -14.28 8.74 18.35
CA ARG A 306 -13.85 10.11 18.66
C ARG A 306 -14.86 11.15 18.17
N PHE A 307 -15.29 11.05 16.92
CA PHE A 307 -16.25 12.00 16.35
C PHE A 307 -17.65 11.88 16.94
N LEU A 308 -18.12 10.69 17.32
CA LEU A 308 -19.34 10.54 18.11
C LEU A 308 -19.21 11.19 19.48
N GLY A 309 -18.02 11.10 20.09
CA GLY A 309 -17.73 11.78 21.35
C GLY A 309 -17.75 13.31 21.22
N ILE A 310 -17.18 13.85 20.14
CA ILE A 310 -17.23 15.28 19.82
C ILE A 310 -18.68 15.74 19.58
N ASP A 311 -19.46 14.96 18.84
CA ASP A 311 -20.89 15.24 18.59
C ASP A 311 -21.68 15.31 19.91
N ALA A 312 -21.45 14.35 20.81
CA ALA A 312 -22.06 14.33 22.14
C ALA A 312 -21.64 15.53 23.01
N GLU A 313 -20.35 15.91 22.99
CA GLU A 313 -19.86 17.07 23.74
C GLU A 313 -20.43 18.38 23.21
N LEU A 314 -20.51 18.56 21.89
CA LEU A 314 -21.19 19.70 21.26
C LEU A 314 -22.67 19.78 21.65
N GLY A 315 -23.30 18.64 21.93
CA GLY A 315 -24.65 18.52 22.47
C GLY A 315 -24.77 18.67 24.00
N GLY A 316 -23.70 19.02 24.72
CA GLY A 316 -23.68 19.18 26.18
C GLY A 316 -23.65 17.88 26.98
N GLN A 317 -23.38 16.75 26.32
CA GLN A 317 -23.30 15.40 26.90
C GLN A 317 -21.84 14.97 27.06
N THR A 318 -21.06 15.74 27.83
CA THR A 318 -19.62 15.49 28.02
C THR A 318 -19.30 14.09 28.56
N ALA A 319 -20.14 13.55 29.45
CA ALA A 319 -19.96 12.19 29.97
C ALA A 319 -20.09 11.10 28.88
N ASP A 320 -21.08 11.21 27.99
CA ASP A 320 -21.21 10.36 26.80
C ASP A 320 -19.99 10.56 25.88
N GLY A 321 -19.53 11.80 25.74
CA GLY A 321 -18.29 12.15 25.04
C GLY A 321 -17.09 11.35 25.54
N ILE A 322 -16.84 11.37 26.84
CA ILE A 322 -15.78 10.58 27.50
C ILE A 322 -15.95 9.09 27.24
N GLY A 323 -17.17 8.56 27.41
CA GLY A 323 -17.45 7.14 27.17
C GLY A 323 -17.11 6.71 25.74
N TRP A 324 -17.38 7.56 24.74
CA TRP A 324 -17.00 7.30 23.35
C TRP A 324 -15.49 7.32 23.14
N LEU A 325 -14.75 8.25 23.76
CA LEU A 325 -13.28 8.27 23.66
C LEU A 325 -12.67 6.98 24.24
N ARG A 326 -13.19 6.53 25.39
CA ARG A 326 -12.78 5.28 26.03
C ARG A 326 -13.11 4.05 25.17
N ALA A 327 -14.26 4.05 24.49
CA ALA A 327 -14.59 3.02 23.50
C ALA A 327 -13.59 3.02 22.32
N GLY A 328 -13.17 4.19 21.84
CA GLY A 328 -12.13 4.33 20.82
C GLY A 328 -10.77 3.80 21.29
N LEU A 329 -10.36 4.11 22.52
CA LEU A 329 -9.12 3.60 23.12
C LEU A 329 -9.16 2.07 23.25
N GLN A 330 -10.28 1.50 23.69
CA GLN A 330 -10.47 0.05 23.73
C GLN A 330 -10.40 -0.58 22.33
N GLU A 331 -11.03 0.03 21.32
CA GLU A 331 -10.92 -0.41 19.92
C GLU A 331 -9.46 -0.41 19.46
N LEU A 332 -8.62 0.51 19.93
CA LEU A 332 -7.16 0.52 19.65
C LEU A 332 -6.33 -0.37 20.57
N GLY A 333 -6.97 -1.11 21.49
CA GLY A 333 -6.32 -2.04 22.41
C GLY A 333 -5.56 -1.34 23.53
N VAL A 334 -5.96 -0.12 23.88
CA VAL A 334 -5.47 0.61 25.06
C VAL A 334 -6.40 0.30 26.22
N GLU A 335 -5.85 -0.21 27.32
CA GLU A 335 -6.61 -0.42 28.55
C GLU A 335 -6.91 0.93 29.19
N VAL A 336 -8.19 1.29 29.21
CA VAL A 336 -8.68 2.44 29.98
C VAL A 336 -8.76 2.02 31.44
N LYS A 337 -7.74 2.36 32.23
CA LYS A 337 -7.78 2.14 33.69
C LYS A 337 -8.47 3.31 34.37
N ASP A 338 -9.46 3.02 35.18
CA ASP A 338 -9.95 3.99 36.17
C ASP A 338 -8.78 4.36 37.09
N SER A 339 -8.59 5.65 37.26
CA SER A 339 -7.43 6.31 37.85
C SER A 339 -7.17 5.86 39.29
N LYS A 340 -6.47 4.73 39.47
CA LYS A 340 -5.75 4.31 40.68
C LYS A 340 -4.90 3.06 40.37
N LYS A 341 -3.57 3.26 40.33
CA LYS A 341 -2.46 2.27 40.30
C LYS A 341 -1.76 2.01 38.95
N GLY A 342 -0.52 2.52 38.89
CA GLY A 342 0.62 1.86 38.21
C GLY A 342 0.91 2.30 36.78
N ILE A 343 1.55 3.46 36.58
CA ILE A 343 1.99 3.96 35.27
C ILE A 343 3.48 4.29 35.29
N SER A 344 4.34 3.35 34.90
CA SER A 344 5.77 3.64 34.65
C SER A 344 6.27 2.96 33.37
N LEU A 345 6.17 1.63 33.24
CA LEU A 345 6.74 0.91 32.09
C LEU A 345 5.99 1.08 30.75
N SER A 346 4.68 1.31 30.77
CA SER A 346 3.88 1.52 29.54
C SER A 346 4.17 2.87 28.89
N ARG A 347 4.41 3.92 29.69
CA ARG A 347 4.78 5.26 29.21
C ARG A 347 6.14 5.25 28.51
N PHE A 348 7.14 4.55 29.05
CA PHE A 348 8.45 4.42 28.39
C PHE A 348 8.39 3.64 27.07
N LYS A 349 7.63 2.54 27.00
CA LYS A 349 7.43 1.79 25.73
C LYS A 349 6.71 2.63 24.68
N LYS A 350 5.72 3.41 25.11
CA LYS A 350 5.00 4.36 24.27
C LYS A 350 5.96 5.43 23.73
N GLU A 351 6.66 6.15 24.59
CA GLU A 351 7.61 7.20 24.20
C GLU A 351 8.71 6.68 23.25
N PHE A 352 9.22 5.46 23.49
CA PHE A 352 10.19 4.83 22.59
C PHE A 352 9.59 4.50 21.22
N SER A 353 8.38 3.95 21.17
CA SER A 353 7.67 3.67 19.91
C SER A 353 7.36 4.95 19.14
N GLU A 354 7.01 6.02 19.85
CA GLU A 354 6.72 7.33 19.27
C GLU A 354 7.96 7.97 18.66
N ARG A 355 9.08 8.01 19.41
CA ARG A 355 10.36 8.49 18.88
C ARG A 355 10.84 7.68 17.68
N ARG A 356 10.55 6.38 17.65
CA ARG A 356 10.88 5.52 16.50
C ARG A 356 10.02 5.88 15.28
N GLU A 357 8.74 6.18 15.48
CA GLU A 357 7.85 6.57 14.39
C GLU A 357 8.20 7.96 13.84
N ASP A 358 8.45 8.94 14.71
CA ASP A 358 8.88 10.28 14.28
C ASP A 358 10.18 10.18 13.44
N ARG A 359 11.16 9.38 13.89
CA ARG A 359 12.39 9.09 13.12
C ARG A 359 12.13 8.42 11.77
N ARG A 360 11.10 7.58 11.67
CA ARG A 360 10.74 6.93 10.39
C ARG A 360 10.07 7.89 9.44
N VAL A 361 9.28 8.83 9.95
CA VAL A 361 8.69 9.91 9.15
C VAL A 361 9.80 10.81 8.62
N GLU A 362 10.73 11.22 9.48
CA GLU A 362 11.89 12.05 9.13
C GLU A 362 12.80 11.39 8.11
N LYS A 363 13.09 10.09 8.28
CA LYS A 363 13.95 9.32 7.36
C LYS A 363 13.18 8.73 6.19
N GLU A 364 11.88 8.99 6.08
CA GLU A 364 10.99 8.47 5.05
C GLU A 364 10.97 6.92 4.94
N THR A 365 11.38 6.23 6.00
CA THR A 365 11.62 4.79 6.01
C THR A 365 10.52 4.06 6.76
N GLY A 366 9.54 3.53 6.03
CA GLY A 366 8.54 2.61 6.60
C GLY A 366 7.65 3.20 7.71
N TRP A 367 7.46 4.53 7.72
CA TRP A 367 6.44 5.20 8.56
C TRP A 367 5.02 4.74 8.20
N GLY A 368 4.00 5.02 9.00
CA GLY A 368 2.61 4.71 8.67
C GLY A 368 2.25 3.22 8.59
N ALA A 369 3.18 2.32 8.94
CA ALA A 369 2.92 0.88 9.05
C ALA A 369 1.94 0.54 10.19
N ASP A 370 1.70 1.48 11.10
CA ASP A 370 0.70 1.38 12.18
C ASP A 370 -0.69 1.87 11.75
N ALA A 371 -0.87 2.29 10.49
CA ALA A 371 -2.09 2.86 9.94
C ALA A 371 -2.63 4.11 10.67
N GLY A 372 -1.76 4.87 11.35
CA GLY A 372 -2.14 6.07 12.11
C GLY A 372 -2.69 5.75 13.51
N ARG A 373 -2.52 4.52 13.99
CA ARG A 373 -2.96 4.09 15.32
C ARG A 373 -2.36 4.95 16.44
N LEU A 374 -1.05 5.21 16.39
CA LEU A 374 -0.38 5.99 17.45
C LEU A 374 -0.87 7.44 17.49
N GLU A 375 -1.07 8.05 16.32
CA GLU A 375 -1.64 9.41 16.23
C GLU A 375 -3.04 9.45 16.85
N GLU A 376 -3.90 8.49 16.50
CA GLU A 376 -5.27 8.49 17.02
C GLU A 376 -5.35 8.25 18.52
N ILE A 377 -4.48 7.40 19.08
CA ILE A 377 -4.37 7.21 20.54
C ILE A 377 -4.10 8.56 21.23
N ARG A 378 -3.16 9.36 20.71
CA ARG A 378 -2.81 10.65 21.31
C ARG A 378 -3.98 11.63 21.29
N VAL A 379 -4.72 11.68 20.18
CA VAL A 379 -5.90 12.54 20.09
C VAL A 379 -6.96 12.11 21.11
N LEU A 380 -7.23 10.81 21.20
CA LEU A 380 -8.21 10.27 22.15
C LEU A 380 -7.81 10.57 23.61
N GLU A 381 -6.55 10.37 23.97
CA GLU A 381 -6.05 10.66 25.33
C GLU A 381 -6.12 12.16 25.66
N MET A 382 -5.70 13.04 24.74
CA MET A 382 -5.77 14.49 24.94
C MET A 382 -7.22 14.95 25.19
N LEU A 383 -8.17 14.41 24.44
CA LEU A 383 -9.59 14.72 24.63
C LEU A 383 -10.15 14.09 25.92
N ASP A 384 -9.76 12.86 26.26
CA ASP A 384 -10.24 12.14 27.44
C ASP A 384 -9.78 12.83 28.73
N GLU A 385 -8.51 13.25 28.79
CA GLU A 385 -7.96 14.01 29.91
C GLU A 385 -8.68 15.36 30.07
N LYS A 386 -8.86 16.09 28.96
CA LYS A 386 -9.54 17.39 28.96
C LYS A 386 -10.99 17.27 29.43
N TRP A 387 -11.76 16.37 28.85
CA TRP A 387 -13.18 16.24 29.15
C TRP A 387 -13.44 15.60 30.50
N THR A 388 -12.60 14.66 30.95
CA THR A 388 -12.67 14.12 32.31
C THR A 388 -12.47 15.22 33.34
N LYS A 389 -11.47 16.10 33.16
CA LYS A 389 -11.27 17.25 34.06
C LYS A 389 -12.49 18.17 34.09
N ILE A 390 -13.09 18.49 32.94
CA ILE A 390 -14.30 19.32 32.88
C ILE A 390 -15.48 18.61 33.56
N ASN A 391 -15.65 17.32 33.32
CA ASN A 391 -16.74 16.55 33.90
C ASN A 391 -16.61 16.46 35.42
N ASP A 392 -15.42 16.19 35.94
CA ASP A 392 -15.18 16.04 37.38
C ASP A 392 -15.29 17.38 38.13
N THR A 393 -15.01 18.50 37.47
CA THR A 393 -15.02 19.84 38.09
C THR A 393 -16.34 20.60 37.93
N MET A 394 -17.04 20.42 36.81
CA MET A 394 -18.23 21.22 36.47
C MET A 394 -19.51 20.41 36.32
N ASN A 395 -19.48 19.27 35.62
CA ASN A 395 -20.72 18.58 35.23
C ASN A 395 -21.14 17.48 36.21
N THR A 396 -20.17 16.78 36.80
CA THR A 396 -20.31 15.64 37.72
C THR A 396 -21.27 14.55 37.21
N LYS A 397 -21.34 14.35 35.88
CA LYS A 397 -22.21 13.35 35.26
C LYS A 397 -21.54 11.97 35.25
N VAL A 398 -22.33 10.93 35.44
CA VAL A 398 -21.86 9.53 35.36
C VAL A 398 -21.51 9.18 33.92
N ILE A 399 -20.31 8.62 33.72
CA ILE A 399 -19.86 8.15 32.41
C ILE A 399 -20.58 6.84 32.07
N PRO A 400 -21.27 6.74 30.91
CA PRO A 400 -21.94 5.51 30.51
C PRO A 400 -20.97 4.38 30.22
N SER A 401 -21.44 3.14 30.31
CA SER A 401 -20.62 1.96 29.97
C SER A 401 -20.37 1.88 28.47
N ILE A 402 -19.20 1.40 28.07
CA ILE A 402 -18.82 1.28 26.65
C ILE A 402 -19.85 0.44 25.87
N ASN A 403 -20.32 -0.68 26.43
CA ASN A 403 -21.32 -1.53 25.78
C ASN A 403 -22.62 -0.79 25.46
N SER A 404 -23.06 0.12 26.33
CA SER A 404 -24.27 0.93 26.08
C SER A 404 -24.10 1.91 24.92
N LEU A 405 -22.88 2.41 24.71
CA LEU A 405 -22.56 3.31 23.61
C LEU A 405 -22.38 2.54 22.30
N LEU A 406 -21.69 1.40 22.31
CA LEU A 406 -21.49 0.59 21.10
C LEU A 406 -22.81 0.17 20.43
N ALA A 407 -23.88 -0.02 21.21
CA ALA A 407 -25.22 -0.29 20.70
C ALA A 407 -25.85 0.88 19.90
N LYS A 408 -25.31 2.11 20.05
CA LYS A 408 -25.76 3.33 19.36
C LYS A 408 -24.92 3.68 18.13
N ILE A 409 -23.95 2.83 17.73
CA ILE A 409 -23.10 3.11 16.56
C ILE A 409 -23.96 3.16 15.29
N PRO A 410 -23.94 4.25 14.52
CA PRO A 410 -24.67 4.34 13.26
C PRO A 410 -24.00 3.51 12.16
N SER A 411 -24.65 3.35 11.01
CA SER A 411 -24.02 2.76 9.82
C SER A 411 -23.08 3.74 9.12
N GLY A 412 -22.09 3.17 8.41
CA GLY A 412 -21.21 3.90 7.51
C GLY A 412 -21.96 4.74 6.47
N ARG A 413 -21.29 5.75 5.95
CA ARG A 413 -21.75 6.52 4.78
C ARG A 413 -20.59 6.68 3.81
N ASP A 414 -20.79 6.24 2.57
CA ASP A 414 -19.84 6.47 1.49
C ASP A 414 -19.87 7.91 0.99
N ILE A 415 -18.71 8.40 0.58
CA ILE A 415 -18.54 9.73 -0.01
C ILE A 415 -17.98 9.67 -1.43
N HIS A 416 -17.18 8.65 -1.73
CA HIS A 416 -16.53 8.50 -3.02
C HIS A 416 -17.30 7.55 -3.90
N THR A 417 -17.41 7.91 -5.18
CA THR A 417 -17.73 6.98 -6.25
C THR A 417 -16.45 6.77 -7.04
N ILE A 418 -15.98 5.52 -7.14
CA ILE A 418 -14.75 5.22 -7.86
C ILE A 418 -15.00 5.43 -9.34
N ALA A 419 -14.27 6.38 -9.94
CA ALA A 419 -14.33 6.61 -11.38
C ALA A 419 -13.85 5.37 -12.14
N ARG A 420 -14.43 5.10 -13.31
CA ARG A 420 -13.95 4.03 -14.17
C ARG A 420 -12.56 4.39 -14.68
N TYR A 421 -11.59 3.50 -14.45
CA TYR A 421 -10.27 3.64 -15.06
C TYR A 421 -10.35 3.43 -16.57
N HIS A 422 -9.73 4.35 -17.31
CA HIS A 422 -9.60 4.27 -18.76
C HIS A 422 -8.11 4.06 -19.06
N PRO A 423 -7.69 2.83 -19.43
CA PRO A 423 -6.29 2.59 -19.72
C PRO A 423 -5.82 3.43 -20.92
N PRO A 424 -4.56 3.89 -20.93
CA PRO A 424 -3.99 4.55 -22.09
C PRO A 424 -4.02 3.61 -23.29
N ALA A 425 -4.37 4.15 -24.46
CA ALA A 425 -4.35 3.47 -25.74
C ALA A 425 -3.27 4.07 -26.63
N LEU A 426 -2.82 3.32 -27.63
CA LEU A 426 -1.92 3.85 -28.65
C LEU A 426 -2.68 4.83 -29.54
N ASP A 427 -2.07 5.97 -29.81
CA ASP A 427 -2.60 6.92 -30.77
C ASP A 427 -2.57 6.32 -32.19
N ARG A 428 -3.50 6.79 -33.02
CA ARG A 428 -3.64 6.31 -34.39
C ARG A 428 -2.37 6.49 -35.20
N ASP A 429 -1.69 7.63 -35.07
CA ASP A 429 -0.47 7.92 -35.82
C ASP A 429 0.68 6.96 -35.42
N VAL A 430 0.75 6.60 -34.13
CA VAL A 430 1.71 5.63 -33.61
C VAL A 430 1.42 4.23 -34.16
N LEU A 431 0.14 3.85 -34.26
CA LEU A 431 -0.27 2.59 -34.88
C LEU A 431 0.07 2.57 -36.38
N GLU A 432 -0.25 3.64 -37.12
CA GLU A 432 0.04 3.74 -38.55
C GLU A 432 1.56 3.63 -38.83
N ALA A 433 2.39 4.28 -38.02
CA ALA A 433 3.85 4.16 -38.13
C ALA A 433 4.35 2.72 -37.92
N MET A 434 3.71 1.94 -37.06
CA MET A 434 4.11 0.54 -36.77
C MET A 434 3.75 -0.47 -37.86
N ARG A 435 3.04 -0.05 -38.91
CA ARG A 435 2.81 -0.88 -40.12
C ARG A 435 4.07 -1.03 -40.96
N ALA A 436 5.04 -0.12 -40.81
CA ALA A 436 6.36 -0.28 -41.39
C ALA A 436 7.08 -1.48 -40.77
N LEU A 437 7.89 -2.16 -41.58
CA LEU A 437 8.80 -3.20 -41.08
C LEU A 437 9.82 -2.56 -40.13
N PRO A 438 10.25 -3.26 -39.07
CA PRO A 438 11.33 -2.79 -38.22
C PRO A 438 12.57 -2.48 -39.07
N GLU A 439 13.13 -1.28 -38.93
CA GLU A 439 14.42 -0.97 -39.55
C GLU A 439 15.52 -1.75 -38.82
N GLY A 440 16.08 -2.77 -39.48
CA GLY A 440 17.30 -3.47 -39.05
C GLY A 440 17.11 -4.55 -37.97
N ASN A 441 17.51 -5.78 -38.30
CA ASN A 441 17.80 -6.84 -37.33
C ASN A 441 19.08 -6.48 -36.55
N ASP A 442 19.00 -5.54 -35.61
CA ASP A 442 19.94 -5.54 -34.50
C ASP A 442 19.45 -6.62 -33.55
N GLU A 443 19.86 -7.86 -33.85
CA GLU A 443 19.79 -8.98 -32.94
C GLU A 443 20.50 -8.55 -31.66
N PHE A 444 19.74 -8.02 -30.70
CA PHE A 444 20.18 -7.92 -29.32
C PHE A 444 20.51 -9.36 -28.92
N GLY A 445 21.78 -9.72 -29.03
CA GLY A 445 22.32 -10.95 -28.49
C GLY A 445 21.89 -11.08 -27.03
N PRO A 446 21.94 -12.28 -26.45
CA PRO A 446 21.67 -12.44 -25.04
C PRO A 446 22.60 -11.48 -24.29
N ASP A 447 22.02 -10.37 -23.81
CA ASP A 447 22.72 -9.39 -22.98
C ASP A 447 23.48 -10.21 -21.97
N LEU A 448 24.80 -10.04 -21.95
CA LEU A 448 25.65 -10.50 -20.88
C LEU A 448 25.07 -9.85 -19.62
N SER A 449 24.19 -10.61 -18.97
CA SER A 449 23.66 -10.34 -17.67
C SER A 449 24.88 -10.37 -16.76
N SER A 450 25.54 -9.22 -16.63
CA SER A 450 26.33 -8.88 -15.47
C SER A 450 25.35 -8.86 -14.31
N ASP A 451 25.14 -10.07 -13.79
CA ASP A 451 24.66 -10.34 -12.45
C ASP A 451 25.79 -9.86 -11.53
N ASP A 452 25.94 -8.54 -11.40
CA ASP A 452 26.62 -7.93 -10.26
C ASP A 452 25.68 -8.04 -9.04
N ASP A 453 25.29 -9.28 -8.73
CA ASP A 453 25.17 -9.69 -7.35
C ASP A 453 26.61 -9.76 -6.87
N VAL A 454 26.99 -8.77 -6.06
CA VAL A 454 28.20 -8.82 -5.24
C VAL A 454 28.31 -10.24 -4.72
N ARG A 455 29.29 -11.00 -5.22
CA ARG A 455 29.61 -12.34 -4.73
C ARG A 455 29.76 -12.19 -3.21
N SER A 456 28.75 -12.63 -2.45
CA SER A 456 28.96 -12.84 -1.04
C SER A 456 29.99 -13.95 -1.00
N SER A 457 31.22 -13.57 -0.69
CA SER A 457 32.29 -14.47 -0.31
C SER A 457 31.67 -15.54 0.58
N SER A 458 31.75 -16.78 0.12
CA SER A 458 31.40 -17.96 0.88
C SER A 458 31.96 -17.79 2.29
N ILE A 459 31.07 -17.56 3.26
CA ILE A 459 31.43 -17.50 4.66
C ILE A 459 31.90 -18.91 5.01
N THR A 460 33.21 -19.11 4.99
CA THR A 460 33.84 -20.19 5.72
C THR A 460 33.39 -20.06 7.17
N PRO A 461 32.86 -21.12 7.79
CA PRO A 461 32.55 -21.08 9.21
C PRO A 461 33.84 -20.79 9.97
N ILE A 462 33.79 -19.77 10.83
CA ILE A 462 34.92 -19.32 11.64
C ILE A 462 35.42 -20.52 12.46
N GLY A 463 36.63 -21.00 12.15
CA GLY A 463 37.30 -22.09 12.87
C GLY A 463 37.80 -23.27 12.03
N ALA A 464 37.59 -23.32 10.71
CA ALA A 464 38.07 -24.42 9.87
C ALA A 464 39.50 -24.17 9.32
N PHE A 465 40.42 -25.11 9.58
CA PHE A 465 41.79 -25.12 9.04
C PHE A 465 41.78 -25.39 7.52
N PRO A 466 42.66 -24.78 6.71
CA PRO A 466 42.62 -24.95 5.26
C PRO A 466 42.95 -26.40 4.86
N GLY A 467 42.00 -27.10 4.22
CA GLY A 467 42.20 -28.45 3.65
C GLY A 467 41.09 -29.50 3.91
N ALA A 468 40.07 -29.21 4.71
CA ALA A 468 39.10 -30.24 5.14
C ALA A 468 37.83 -30.40 4.25
N ALA A 469 37.73 -29.71 3.10
CA ALA A 469 36.50 -29.68 2.31
C ALA A 469 36.22 -30.95 1.48
N GLU A 470 37.23 -31.77 1.18
CA GLU A 470 37.06 -32.91 0.25
C GLU A 470 36.46 -34.18 0.87
N ASN A 471 36.31 -34.26 2.20
CA ASN A 471 35.93 -35.52 2.87
C ASN A 471 34.44 -35.63 3.29
N TYR A 472 33.57 -34.68 2.95
CA TYR A 472 32.14 -34.75 3.32
C TYR A 472 31.18 -35.15 2.19
N GLU A 473 31.62 -35.25 0.94
CA GLU A 473 30.73 -35.59 -0.19
C GLU A 473 30.65 -37.07 -0.54
N ARG A 474 31.23 -37.98 0.25
CA ARG A 474 31.25 -39.41 -0.09
C ARG A 474 30.79 -40.33 1.04
N SER A 475 29.52 -40.22 1.45
CA SER A 475 28.78 -41.39 1.98
C SER A 475 27.28 -41.11 2.10
N SER A 476 26.46 -41.73 1.24
CA SER A 476 25.14 -42.28 1.62
C SER A 476 24.37 -42.85 0.43
N THR A 477 24.85 -43.99 -0.08
CA THR A 477 23.97 -44.97 -0.74
C THR A 477 24.45 -46.38 -0.40
N ALA A 478 23.77 -47.05 0.53
CA ALA A 478 23.45 -48.48 0.46
C ALA A 478 22.51 -48.87 1.63
N THR A 479 21.29 -49.21 1.24
CA THR A 479 20.31 -50.14 1.85
C THR A 479 20.84 -51.17 2.85
N SER A 480 20.10 -51.41 3.95
CA SER A 480 19.40 -52.70 4.16
C SER A 480 18.40 -52.66 5.33
N SER A 481 17.50 -53.62 5.22
CA SER A 481 16.27 -53.98 5.91
C SER A 481 16.37 -54.46 7.37
N HIS A 482 15.16 -54.64 7.93
CA HIS A 482 14.76 -55.35 9.17
C HIS A 482 15.01 -54.59 10.48
N ALA A 483 14.16 -54.65 11.51
CA ALA A 483 12.81 -55.13 11.79
C ALA A 483 12.56 -54.86 13.29
N TYR A 484 11.38 -55.23 13.83
CA TYR A 484 11.19 -55.81 15.18
C TYR A 484 12.49 -55.96 16.01
N PHE A 485 12.65 -55.38 17.20
CA PHE A 485 11.71 -54.74 18.15
C PHE A 485 12.13 -53.30 18.46
#